data_AF-A0A7X3YT12-F1
#
_entry.id   AF-A0A7X3YT12-F1
#
_cell.length_a   1.000
_cell.length_b   1.000
_cell.length_c   1.000
_cell.angle_alpha   90.00
_cell.angle_beta   90.00
_cell.angle_gamma   90.00
#
_symmetry.space_group_name_H-M   'P 1'
#
loop_
_entity.id
_entity.type
_entity.pdbx_description
1 polymer ?
#
loop_
_entity_poly.entity_id
_entity_poly.type
_entity_poly.pdbx_seq_one_letter_code
_entity_poly.pdbx_strand_id
1 'polypeptide(L)'
;MTLNTIQKPEKLIERLVKASSLPNDLVLDTFCGTGTCPVVCKRLGRNFIAIESDHDLIAAANARLERTISHVRTPGKIDFSPTEKPADPCNPSPQLTFSW
;
A
#
# COMPACT_ATOMS: atom_id res chain seq x y z
N MET A 1 22.22 15.65 8.53
CA MET A 1 22.62 14.57 7.60
C MET A 1 21.62 14.60 6.45
N THR A 2 22.05 14.99 5.24
CA THR A 2 21.16 15.15 4.09
C THR A 2 20.87 13.77 3.49
N LEU A 3 19.65 13.27 3.69
CA LEU A 3 19.17 12.03 3.07
C LEU A 3 19.18 12.19 1.55
N ASN A 4 20.22 11.70 0.88
CA ASN A 4 20.28 11.66 -0.58
C ASN A 4 19.49 10.46 -1.11
N THR A 5 18.17 10.47 -0.86
CA THR A 5 17.27 9.43 -1.30
C THR A 5 16.50 9.91 -2.51
N ILE A 6 16.71 9.24 -3.65
CA ILE A 6 15.89 9.44 -4.84
C ILE A 6 14.45 9.06 -4.47
N GLN A 7 13.62 10.09 -4.31
CA GLN A 7 12.19 9.96 -4.08
C GLN A 7 11.55 9.33 -5.32
N LYS A 8 10.87 8.19 -5.16
CA LYS A 8 10.10 7.60 -6.27
C LYS A 8 9.04 8.64 -6.70
N PRO A 9 8.86 8.90 -8.02
CA PRO A 9 7.90 9.90 -8.46
C PRO A 9 6.47 9.45 -8.15
N GLU A 10 5.72 10.27 -7.40
CA GLU A 10 4.38 9.90 -6.90
C GLU A 10 3.42 9.49 -8.02
N LYS A 11 3.44 10.20 -9.16
CA LYS A 11 2.55 9.92 -10.30
C LYS A 11 2.74 8.51 -10.87
N LEU A 12 3.95 7.97 -10.81
CA LEU A 12 4.22 6.61 -11.27
C LEU A 12 3.61 5.59 -10.31
N ILE A 13 3.83 5.78 -9.01
CA ILE A 13 3.29 4.89 -7.98
C ILE A 13 1.75 4.95 -7.97
N GLU A 14 1.17 6.13 -8.14
CA GLU A 14 -0.28 6.30 -8.24
C GLU A 14 -0.89 5.49 -9.39
N ARG A 15 -0.23 5.47 -10.56
CA ARG A 15 -0.67 4.67 -11.70
C ARG A 15 -0.60 3.18 -11.39
N LEU A 16 0.49 2.72 -10.80
CA LEU A 16 0.68 1.31 -10.43
C LEU A 16 -0.38 0.85 -9.42
N VAL A 17 -0.58 1.62 -8.34
CA VAL A 17 -1.59 1.31 -7.32
C VAL A 17 -2.99 1.27 -7.92
N LYS A 18 -3.35 2.23 -8.79
CA LYS A 18 -4.67 2.23 -9.46
C LYS A 18 -4.85 1.07 -10.43
N ALA A 19 -3.79 0.66 -11.13
CA ALA A 19 -3.86 -0.44 -12.10
C ALA A 19 -3.89 -1.82 -11.44
N SER A 20 -3.32 -1.95 -10.23
CA SER A 20 -3.11 -3.25 -9.57
C SER A 20 -3.94 -3.44 -8.29
N SER A 21 -4.78 -2.47 -7.90
CA SER A 21 -5.61 -2.56 -6.68
C SER A 21 -6.89 -1.73 -6.74
N LEU A 22 -7.92 -2.24 -6.10
CA LEU A 22 -9.18 -1.55 -5.84
C LEU A 22 -9.12 -0.77 -4.51
N PRO A 23 -10.02 0.20 -4.28
CA PRO A 23 -10.16 0.81 -2.96
C PRO A 23 -10.35 -0.25 -1.86
N ASN A 24 -9.77 -0.04 -0.68
CA ASN A 24 -9.72 -0.96 0.46
C ASN A 24 -8.84 -2.22 0.32
N ASP A 25 -8.27 -2.50 -0.87
CA ASP A 25 -7.28 -3.57 -1.00
C ASP A 25 -6.03 -3.29 -0.16
N LEU A 26 -5.31 -4.37 0.15
CA LEU A 26 -4.05 -4.34 0.88
C LEU A 26 -2.85 -4.35 -0.10
N VAL A 27 -2.00 -3.33 0.01
CA VAL A 27 -0.77 -3.19 -0.80
C VAL A 27 0.47 -3.42 0.06
N LEU A 28 1.37 -4.30 -0.37
CA LEU A 28 2.66 -4.53 0.29
C LEU A 28 3.80 -3.82 -0.46
N ASP A 29 4.57 -3.01 0.26
CA ASP A 29 5.82 -2.42 -0.23
C ASP A 29 6.97 -2.74 0.75
N THR A 30 7.87 -3.63 0.35
CA THR A 30 8.99 -4.08 1.20
C THR A 30 10.21 -3.16 1.15
N PHE A 31 10.22 -2.17 0.27
CA PHE A 31 11.33 -1.24 0.07
C PHE A 31 10.78 0.18 -0.06
N CYS A 32 10.02 0.59 0.95
CA CYS A 32 9.23 1.81 0.90
C CYS A 32 10.08 3.09 0.99
N GLY A 33 11.32 2.98 1.51
CA GLY A 33 12.21 4.11 1.74
C GLY A 33 11.52 5.21 2.53
N THR A 34 11.44 6.40 1.93
CA THR A 34 10.77 7.58 2.52
C THR A 34 9.24 7.57 2.40
N GLY A 35 8.63 6.45 2.03
CA GLY A 35 7.19 6.23 2.15
C GLY A 35 6.33 6.77 1.00
N THR A 36 6.82 6.83 -0.24
CA THR A 36 6.00 7.27 -1.39
C THR A 36 4.77 6.38 -1.61
N CYS A 37 4.93 5.06 -1.59
CA CYS A 37 3.83 4.09 -1.76
C CYS A 37 2.76 4.19 -0.66
N PRO A 38 3.09 4.14 0.65
CA PRO A 38 2.08 4.25 1.70
C PRO A 38 1.34 5.59 1.68
N VAL A 39 2.01 6.70 1.31
CA VAL A 39 1.36 8.02 1.13
C VAL A 39 0.33 7.99 0.00
N VAL A 40 0.68 7.40 -1.14
CA VAL A 40 -0.23 7.23 -2.27
C VAL A 40 -1.40 6.32 -1.88
N CYS A 41 -1.13 5.18 -1.23
CA CYS A 41 -2.17 4.25 -0.77
C CYS A 41 -3.14 4.95 0.21
N LYS A 42 -2.62 5.69 1.20
CA LYS A 42 -3.43 6.47 2.14
C LYS A 42 -4.32 7.49 1.45
N ARG A 43 -3.78 8.23 0.46
CA ARG A 43 -4.55 9.22 -0.32
C ARG A 43 -5.65 8.58 -1.16
N LEU A 44 -5.36 7.41 -1.73
CA LEU A 44 -6.27 6.67 -2.58
C LEU A 44 -7.27 5.80 -1.78
N GLY A 45 -7.17 5.72 -0.46
CA GLY A 45 -8.06 4.88 0.36
C GLY A 45 -7.79 3.38 0.20
N ARG A 46 -6.51 3.00 0.16
CA ARG A 46 -6.06 1.60 0.21
C ARG A 46 -5.36 1.32 1.54
N ASN A 47 -5.48 0.09 2.02
CA ASN A 47 -4.70 -0.40 3.14
C ASN A 47 -3.28 -0.72 2.64
N PHE A 48 -2.28 -0.64 3.52
CA PHE A 48 -0.91 -0.97 3.12
C PHE A 48 -0.08 -1.55 4.26
N ILE A 49 0.91 -2.35 3.90
CA ILE A 49 2.03 -2.75 4.74
C ILE A 49 3.29 -2.21 4.07
N ALA A 50 4.05 -1.40 4.79
CA ALA A 50 5.30 -0.83 4.32
C ALA A 50 6.43 -1.28 5.24
N ILE A 51 7.50 -1.81 4.66
CA ILE A 51 8.68 -2.29 5.39
C ILE A 51 9.89 -1.50 4.88
N GLU A 52 10.79 -1.17 5.83
CA GLU A 52 12.08 -0.56 5.57
C GLU A 52 13.03 -0.98 6.70
N SER A 53 14.33 -1.06 6.42
CA SER A 53 15.34 -1.46 7.42
C SER A 53 16.10 -0.27 8.01
N ASP A 54 16.20 0.84 7.27
CA ASP A 54 16.88 2.05 7.72
C ASP A 54 15.97 2.91 8.62
N HIS A 55 16.40 3.12 9.86
CA HIS A 55 15.67 3.90 10.86
C HIS A 55 15.42 5.36 10.46
N ASP A 56 16.36 6.01 9.76
CA ASP A 56 16.21 7.41 9.34
C ASP A 56 15.15 7.52 8.23
N LEU A 57 15.10 6.52 7.34
CA LEU A 57 14.07 6.44 6.30
C LEU A 57 12.69 6.15 6.89
N ILE A 58 12.61 5.25 7.89
CA ILE A 58 11.37 4.97 8.62
C ILE A 58 10.85 6.26 9.28
N ALA A 59 11.71 7.01 9.96
CA ALA A 59 11.32 8.26 10.60
C ALA A 59 10.82 9.29 9.56
N ALA A 60 11.51 9.42 8.43
CA ALA A 60 11.08 10.29 7.34
C ALA A 60 9.75 9.86 6.72
N ALA A 61 9.53 8.56 6.51
CA ALA A 61 8.30 7.98 5.98
C ALA A 61 7.12 8.23 6.91
N ASN A 62 7.28 7.96 8.21
CA ASN A 62 6.25 8.21 9.22
C ASN A 62 5.86 9.68 9.28
N ALA A 63 6.85 10.58 9.34
CA ALA A 63 6.61 12.02 9.35
C ALA A 63 5.87 12.50 8.08
N ARG A 64 6.13 11.87 6.91
CA ARG A 64 5.40 12.17 5.67
C ARG A 64 3.98 11.63 5.70
N LEU A 65 3.80 10.42 6.22
CA LEU A 65 2.50 9.76 6.32
C LEU A 65 1.56 10.49 7.29
N GLU A 66 2.07 11.01 8.39
CA GLU A 66 1.33 11.84 9.35
C GLU A 66 0.84 13.15 8.74
N ARG A 67 1.69 13.83 7.97
CA ARG A 67 1.32 15.07 7.24
C ARG A 67 0.34 14.82 6.11
N THR A 68 0.23 13.59 5.63
CA THR A 68 -0.67 13.23 4.54
C THR A 68 -2.10 13.11 5.06
N ILE A 69 -2.98 14.01 4.62
CA ILE A 69 -4.42 13.95 4.92
C ILE A 69 -5.07 12.91 3.99
N SER A 70 -5.69 11.88 4.58
CA SER A 70 -6.61 11.01 3.86
C SER A 70 -7.98 11.68 3.77
N HIS A 71 -8.56 11.69 2.57
CA HIS A 71 -9.97 12.11 2.40
C HIS A 71 -10.94 10.96 2.71
N VAL A 72 -10.40 9.78 3.00
CA VAL A 72 -11.13 8.56 3.36
C VAL A 72 -10.89 8.30 4.83
N ARG A 73 -11.95 7.99 5.59
CA ARG A 73 -11.84 7.52 6.97
C ARG A 73 -10.98 6.26 6.97
N THR A 74 -9.76 6.33 7.51
CA THR A 74 -8.94 5.14 7.72
C THR A 74 -9.74 4.19 8.62
N PRO A 75 -9.96 2.92 8.25
CA PRO A 75 -10.34 1.95 9.25
C PRO A 75 -9.23 1.92 10.31
N GLY A 76 -9.60 1.79 11.59
CA GLY A 76 -8.64 1.66 12.68
C GLY A 76 -7.67 0.49 12.43
N LYS A 77 -6.65 0.38 13.28
CA LYS A 77 -5.64 -0.70 13.28
C LYS A 77 -6.22 -1.99 12.70
N ILE A 78 -5.72 -2.40 11.52
CA ILE A 78 -6.25 -3.55 10.80
C ILE A 78 -6.11 -4.80 11.68
N ASP A 79 -7.25 -5.39 12.04
CA ASP A 79 -7.26 -6.72 12.63
C ASP A 79 -7.11 -7.71 11.47
N PHE A 80 -6.06 -8.53 11.53
CA PHE A 80 -5.76 -9.50 10.47
C PHE A 80 -6.71 -10.69 10.60
N SER A 81 -7.98 -10.49 10.27
CA SER A 81 -8.89 -11.58 9.93
C SER A 81 -8.73 -11.88 8.43
N PRO A 82 -8.61 -13.15 8.01
CA PRO A 82 -8.62 -13.51 6.60
C PRO A 82 -9.96 -13.11 5.98
N THR A 83 -10.03 -11.95 5.33
CA THR A 83 -11.19 -11.60 4.51
C THR A 83 -11.03 -12.28 3.16
N GLU A 84 -11.99 -13.14 2.80
CA GLU A 84 -12.09 -13.67 1.44
C GLU A 84 -12.12 -12.51 0.45
N LYS A 85 -11.25 -12.53 -0.56
CA LYS A 85 -11.30 -11.52 -1.62
C LYS A 85 -12.66 -11.61 -2.31
N PRO A 86 -13.37 -10.49 -2.53
CA PRO A 86 -14.53 -10.46 -3.41
C PRO A 86 -14.15 -11.04 -4.78
N ALA A 87 -15.04 -11.81 -5.39
CA ALA A 87 -14.80 -12.40 -6.70
C ALA A 87 -14.54 -11.30 -7.74
N ASP A 88 -13.40 -11.37 -8.42
CA ASP A 88 -13.06 -10.45 -9.52
C ASP A 88 -14.00 -10.72 -10.71
N PRO A 89 -14.86 -9.77 -11.13
CA PRO A 89 -15.79 -9.98 -12.24
C PRO A 89 -15.06 -10.16 -13.60
N CYS A 90 -13.78 -9.80 -13.66
CA CYS A 90 -12.92 -9.93 -14.84
C CYS A 90 -12.05 -11.20 -14.82
N ASN A 91 -12.04 -11.98 -13.74
CA ASN A 91 -11.32 -13.24 -13.63
C ASN A 91 -12.14 -14.24 -12.80
N PRO A 92 -13.11 -14.94 -13.42
CA PRO A 92 -13.77 -16.04 -12.76
C PRO A 92 -12.74 -17.16 -12.63
N SER A 93 -12.08 -17.25 -11.47
CA SER A 93 -11.12 -18.32 -11.18
C SER A 93 -11.75 -19.68 -11.57
N PRO A 94 -11.11 -20.49 -12.44
CA PRO A 94 -11.54 -21.87 -12.58
C PRO A 94 -11.26 -22.55 -11.25
N GLN A 95 -12.28 -23.22 -10.72
CA GLN A 95 -12.18 -24.06 -9.52
C GLN A 95 -11.07 -25.08 -9.76
N LEU A 96 -9.85 -24.81 -9.29
CA LEU A 96 -8.73 -25.75 -9.34
C LEU A 96 -9.02 -26.86 -8.32
N THR A 97 -9.82 -27.84 -8.72
CA THR A 97 -9.94 -29.11 -8.01
C THR A 97 -8.67 -29.91 -8.27
N PHE A 98 -7.73 -29.86 -7.33
CA PHE A 98 -6.64 -30.82 -7.29
C PHE A 98 -7.19 -32.17 -6.82
N SER A 99 -7.37 -33.09 -7.76
CA SER A 99 -7.38 -34.53 -7.49
C SER A 99 -5.94 -34.96 -7.33
N TRP A 100 -5.62 -35.57 -6.19
CA TRP A 100 -4.32 -36.17 -5.88
C TRP A 100 -3.87 -37.17 -6.95
#